data_AF-A0A8C1AA66-F1
#
_entry.id   AF-A0A8C1AA66-F1
#
_cell.length_a   1.000
_cell.length_b   1.000
_cell.length_c   1.000
_cell.angle_alpha   90.00
_cell.angle_beta   90.00
_cell.angle_gamma   90.00
#
_symmetry.space_group_name_H-M   'P 1'
#
loop_
_entity.id
_entity.type
_entity.pdbx_description
1 polymer ?
#
loop_
_entity_poly.entity_id
_entity_poly.type
_entity_poly.pdbx_seq_one_letter_code
_entity_poly.pdbx_strand_id
1 'polypeptide(L)'
;MGDQQSPEEKFKLITRNLQEVLGEERLKEILKERELKVYWGTATTGKPHVAYFVPMSKIADFLKAGCEVTILFADLHAYLDNMKAPWELLELRVQYYEQVIKAMLESIGVPLDKLKFVKGTDYQLSREYTLDVYRLSSMVTEHDAKKAGAEVVKQVEHPLLSGLLYPGLQALDEEYLKVDAQFGGVDQRKIFTLAEKYLPSLGYTKRIHMMNPMVPGLTGGKMSSSEEVLDLLKGH
;
A
#
# COMPACT_ATOMS: atom_id res chain seq x y z
N MET A 1 -15.94 25.60 -16.42
CA MET A 1 -14.92 24.79 -17.11
C MET A 1 -13.73 24.75 -16.17
N GLY A 2 -13.48 23.63 -15.49
CA GLY A 2 -12.36 23.53 -14.56
C GLY A 2 -11.05 23.48 -15.34
N ASP A 3 -10.08 24.33 -14.98
CA ASP A 3 -8.76 24.34 -15.59
C ASP A 3 -8.14 22.95 -15.51
N GLN A 4 -7.83 22.39 -16.68
CA GLN A 4 -7.19 21.10 -16.80
C GLN A 4 -5.72 21.27 -16.42
N GLN A 5 -5.32 20.74 -15.27
CA GLN A 5 -3.95 20.88 -14.74
C GLN A 5 -2.91 20.41 -15.76
N SER A 6 -1.81 21.15 -15.90
CA SER A 6 -0.70 20.76 -16.76
C SER A 6 0.01 19.51 -16.23
N PRO A 7 0.71 18.73 -17.08
CA PRO A 7 1.52 17.60 -16.62
C PRO A 7 2.52 17.98 -15.51
N GLU A 8 3.11 19.17 -15.58
CA GLU A 8 4.03 19.70 -14.57
C GLU A 8 3.33 20.01 -13.24
N GLU A 9 2.13 20.58 -13.28
CA GLU A 9 1.33 20.84 -12.08
C GLU A 9 0.92 19.53 -11.40
N LYS A 10 0.47 18.55 -12.19
CA LYS A 10 0.17 17.19 -11.70
C LYS A 10 1.40 16.54 -11.08
N PHE A 11 2.54 16.59 -11.77
CA PHE A 11 3.79 16.05 -11.27
C PHE A 11 4.19 16.66 -9.92
N LYS A 12 4.09 17.99 -9.78
CA LYS A 12 4.40 18.69 -8.53
C LYS A 12 3.43 18.29 -7.42
N LEU A 13 2.14 18.13 -7.72
CA LEU A 13 1.14 17.72 -6.74
C LEU A 13 1.35 16.27 -6.28
N ILE A 14 1.64 15.36 -7.21
CA ILE A 14 1.94 13.96 -6.95
C ILE A 14 3.18 13.84 -6.07
N THR A 15 4.25 14.56 -6.40
CA THR A 15 5.58 14.37 -5.75
C THR A 15 5.83 15.24 -4.52
N ARG A 16 5.03 16.29 -4.26
CA ARG A 16 5.24 17.13 -3.06
C ARG A 16 5.18 16.32 -1.78
N ASN A 17 6.00 16.70 -0.80
CA ASN A 17 6.09 16.10 0.54
C ASN A 17 6.46 14.60 0.56
N LEU A 18 6.86 14.02 -0.57
CA LEU A 18 7.49 12.71 -0.59
C LEU A 18 8.95 12.83 -0.20
N GLN A 19 9.48 11.80 0.46
CA GLN A 19 10.89 11.68 0.78
C GLN A 19 11.70 11.18 -0.42
N GLU A 20 11.12 10.26 -1.20
CA GLU A 20 11.80 9.63 -2.33
C GLU A 20 10.79 9.21 -3.40
N VAL A 21 11.21 9.29 -4.67
CA VAL A 21 10.45 8.83 -5.83
C VAL A 21 11.38 7.98 -6.70
N LEU A 22 11.02 6.72 -6.94
CA LEU A 22 11.69 5.84 -7.89
C LEU A 22 10.89 5.79 -9.19
N GLY A 23 11.55 5.99 -10.34
CA GLY A 23 10.89 5.98 -11.65
C GLY A 23 10.34 7.33 -12.11
N GLU A 24 10.94 8.45 -11.66
CA GLU A 24 10.48 9.82 -11.98
C GLU A 24 10.32 10.08 -13.49
N GLU A 25 11.25 9.62 -14.32
CA GLU A 25 11.17 9.81 -15.78
C GLU A 25 9.94 9.11 -16.38
N ARG A 26 9.64 7.88 -15.92
CA ARG A 26 8.44 7.15 -16.34
C ARG A 26 7.16 7.84 -15.88
N LEU A 27 7.18 8.43 -14.68
CA LEU A 27 6.07 9.24 -14.18
C LEU A 27 5.80 10.43 -15.11
N LYS A 28 6.84 11.17 -15.51
CA LYS A 28 6.70 12.31 -16.44
C LYS A 28 6.19 11.87 -17.81
N GLU A 29 6.63 10.73 -18.33
CA GLU A 29 6.11 10.17 -19.59
C GLU A 29 4.61 9.90 -19.51
N ILE A 30 4.16 9.18 -18.48
CA ILE A 30 2.74 8.83 -18.32
C ILE A 30 1.89 10.09 -18.21
N LEU A 31 2.30 11.08 -17.42
CA LEU A 31 1.54 12.32 -17.20
C LEU A 31 1.37 13.18 -18.46
N LYS A 32 2.20 12.99 -19.50
CA LYS A 32 2.03 13.64 -20.79
C LYS A 32 0.94 12.99 -21.65
N GLU A 33 0.63 11.73 -21.41
CA GLU A 33 -0.26 10.92 -22.25
C GLU A 33 -1.62 10.65 -21.60
N ARG A 34 -1.64 10.38 -20.29
CA ARG A 34 -2.85 9.97 -19.56
C ARG A 34 -2.73 10.17 -18.04
N GLU A 35 -3.82 9.87 -17.34
CA GLU A 35 -3.82 9.83 -15.87
C GLU A 35 -2.99 8.66 -15.32
N LEU A 36 -2.32 8.89 -14.20
CA LEU A 36 -1.54 7.89 -13.48
C LEU A 36 -2.47 6.96 -12.69
N LYS A 37 -2.19 5.65 -12.71
CA LYS A 37 -2.84 4.66 -11.85
C LYS A 37 -1.95 4.34 -10.67
N VAL A 38 -2.40 4.65 -9.47
CA VAL A 38 -1.63 4.44 -8.23
C VAL A 38 -2.42 3.56 -7.27
N TYR A 39 -1.72 2.67 -6.56
CA TYR A 39 -2.31 2.06 -5.37
C TYR A 39 -1.57 2.35 -4.09
N TRP A 40 -2.32 2.29 -2.99
CA TRP A 40 -1.80 2.30 -1.63
C TRP A 40 -2.42 1.11 -0.88
N GLY A 41 -1.58 0.32 -0.24
CA GLY A 41 -2.00 -0.83 0.57
C GLY A 41 -2.07 -0.47 2.05
N THR A 42 -3.11 -0.94 2.74
CA THR A 42 -3.25 -0.81 4.19
C THR A 42 -3.66 -2.14 4.80
N ALA A 43 -2.91 -2.57 5.82
CA ALA A 43 -3.24 -3.77 6.58
C ALA A 43 -4.34 -3.44 7.60
N THR A 44 -5.41 -4.24 7.60
CA THR A 44 -6.58 -4.07 8.48
C THR A 44 -6.36 -4.72 9.86
N THR A 45 -5.23 -4.42 10.50
CA THR A 45 -4.83 -5.03 11.78
C THR A 45 -5.21 -4.19 13.00
N GLY A 46 -5.09 -2.87 12.90
CA GLY A 46 -5.21 -1.93 14.02
C GLY A 46 -6.45 -1.05 13.96
N LYS A 47 -6.52 -0.04 14.83
CA LYS A 47 -7.47 1.06 14.67
C LYS A 47 -6.73 2.25 14.03
N PRO A 48 -7.18 2.77 12.87
CA PRO A 48 -6.63 4.00 12.32
C PRO A 48 -6.72 5.12 13.35
N HIS A 49 -5.62 5.83 13.53
CA HIS A 49 -5.52 7.02 14.38
C HIS A 49 -5.12 8.22 13.52
N VAL A 50 -4.98 9.39 14.15
CA VAL A 50 -4.71 10.67 13.47
C VAL A 50 -3.53 10.67 12.50
N ALA A 51 -2.55 9.76 12.65
CA ALA A 51 -1.44 9.66 11.70
C ALA A 51 -1.86 9.18 10.31
N TYR A 52 -3.01 8.50 10.18
CA TYR A 52 -3.55 8.12 8.87
C TYR A 52 -3.85 9.35 8.00
N PHE A 53 -3.97 10.56 8.57
CA PHE A 53 -4.06 11.79 7.77
C PHE A 53 -2.81 12.05 6.92
N VAL A 54 -1.64 11.51 7.28
CA VAL A 54 -0.41 11.63 6.48
C VAL A 54 -0.56 10.94 5.11
N PRO A 55 -0.80 9.61 5.03
CA PRO A 55 -1.06 8.97 3.74
C PRO A 55 -2.36 9.47 3.09
N MET A 56 -3.41 9.78 3.85
CA MET A 56 -4.65 10.31 3.26
C MET A 56 -4.45 11.68 2.59
N SER A 57 -3.57 12.54 3.12
CA SER A 57 -3.21 13.81 2.46
C SER A 57 -2.54 13.59 1.11
N LYS A 58 -1.70 12.54 0.99
CA LYS A 58 -1.11 12.17 -0.31
C LYS A 58 -2.11 11.53 -1.25
N ILE A 59 -3.03 10.71 -0.76
CA ILE A 59 -4.13 10.19 -1.58
C ILE A 59 -5.03 11.33 -2.09
N ALA A 60 -5.30 12.32 -1.25
CA ALA A 60 -6.01 13.53 -1.65
C ALA A 60 -5.25 14.29 -2.76
N ASP A 61 -3.92 14.36 -2.69
CA ASP A 61 -3.10 14.93 -3.76
C ASP A 61 -3.23 14.16 -5.08
N PHE A 62 -3.20 12.82 -5.03
CA PHE A 62 -3.37 11.99 -6.22
C PHE A 62 -4.74 12.17 -6.86
N LEU A 63 -5.82 12.17 -6.06
CA LEU A 63 -7.17 12.40 -6.56
C LEU A 63 -7.31 13.81 -7.16
N LYS A 64 -6.75 14.83 -6.52
CA LYS A 64 -6.71 16.21 -7.06
C LYS A 64 -5.92 16.32 -8.35
N ALA A 65 -4.86 15.52 -8.52
CA ALA A 65 -4.06 15.44 -9.76
C ALA A 65 -4.78 14.70 -10.89
N GLY A 66 -5.95 14.08 -10.61
CA GLY A 66 -6.71 13.31 -11.57
C GLY A 66 -6.32 11.83 -11.67
N CYS A 67 -5.46 11.33 -10.78
CA CYS A 67 -5.04 9.93 -10.76
C CYS A 67 -6.21 8.97 -10.50
N GLU A 68 -6.13 7.78 -11.09
CA GLU A 68 -6.94 6.63 -10.67
C GLU A 68 -6.29 6.02 -9.42
N VAL A 69 -6.96 6.10 -8.27
CA VAL A 69 -6.40 5.66 -6.99
C VAL A 69 -7.10 4.37 -6.55
N THR A 70 -6.31 3.32 -6.32
CA THR A 70 -6.80 2.08 -5.69
C THR A 70 -6.29 2.01 -4.24
N ILE A 71 -7.19 1.79 -3.29
CA ILE A 71 -6.81 1.44 -1.92
C ILE A 71 -7.05 -0.06 -1.73
N LEU A 72 -5.97 -0.78 -1.48
CA LEU A 72 -6.00 -2.21 -1.20
C LEU A 72 -6.12 -2.43 0.31
N PHE A 73 -7.24 -3.01 0.74
CA PHE A 73 -7.39 -3.57 2.08
C PHE A 73 -6.71 -4.93 2.11
N ALA A 74 -5.51 -4.96 2.67
CA ALA A 74 -4.63 -6.12 2.66
C ALA A 74 -5.02 -7.10 3.80
N ASP A 75 -6.23 -7.65 3.73
CA ASP A 75 -6.81 -8.56 4.71
C ASP A 75 -6.07 -9.90 4.80
N LEU A 76 -5.66 -10.47 3.66
CA LEU A 76 -4.80 -11.65 3.64
C LEU A 76 -3.44 -11.37 4.28
N HIS A 77 -2.86 -10.19 4.03
CA HIS A 77 -1.60 -9.77 4.65
C HIS A 77 -1.75 -9.57 6.15
N ALA A 78 -2.87 -8.99 6.60
CA ALA A 78 -3.19 -8.86 8.02
C ALA A 78 -3.28 -10.23 8.72
N TYR A 79 -3.86 -11.23 8.05
CA TYR A 79 -3.85 -12.62 8.53
C TYR A 79 -2.44 -13.22 8.60
N LEU A 80 -1.61 -13.00 7.56
CA LEU A 80 -0.24 -13.53 7.48
C LEU A 80 0.74 -12.91 8.49
N ASP A 81 0.59 -11.61 8.79
CA ASP A 81 1.42 -10.87 9.75
C ASP A 81 0.93 -11.04 11.20
N ASN A 82 -0.39 -11.25 11.39
CA ASN A 82 -0.98 -11.39 12.72
C ASN A 82 -2.11 -12.43 12.72
N MET A 83 -1.73 -13.72 12.73
CA MET A 83 -2.59 -14.93 12.77
C MET A 83 -3.58 -15.02 13.95
N LYS A 84 -3.84 -13.92 14.67
CA LYS A 84 -4.72 -13.85 15.84
C LYS A 84 -6.13 -13.39 15.52
N ALA A 85 -6.36 -12.75 14.37
CA ALA A 85 -7.69 -12.25 14.00
C ALA A 85 -8.50 -13.32 13.24
N PRO A 86 -9.70 -13.72 13.72
CA PRO A 86 -10.64 -14.54 12.95
C PRO A 86 -11.02 -13.87 11.62
N TRP A 87 -11.35 -14.66 10.60
CA TRP A 87 -11.74 -14.16 9.28
C TRP A 87 -12.96 -13.25 9.34
N GLU A 88 -13.93 -13.56 10.20
CA GLU A 88 -15.12 -12.73 10.42
C GLU A 88 -14.74 -11.35 10.99
N LEU A 89 -13.73 -11.30 11.85
CA LEU A 89 -13.24 -10.04 12.40
C LEU A 89 -12.46 -9.23 11.35
N LEU A 90 -11.72 -9.89 10.45
CA LEU A 90 -11.05 -9.21 9.35
C LEU A 90 -12.04 -8.51 8.43
N GLU A 91 -13.17 -9.16 8.12
CA GLU A 91 -14.23 -8.56 7.29
C GLU A 91 -14.80 -7.29 7.93
N LEU A 92 -15.13 -7.33 9.23
CA LEU A 92 -15.60 -6.16 9.96
C LEU A 92 -14.56 -5.04 10.01
N ARG A 93 -13.27 -5.40 10.11
CA ARG A 93 -12.18 -4.41 10.07
C ARG A 93 -12.04 -3.79 8.68
N VAL A 94 -12.17 -4.56 7.60
CA VAL A 94 -12.18 -4.01 6.23
C VAL A 94 -13.30 -2.98 6.09
N GLN A 95 -14.52 -3.33 6.51
CA GLN A 95 -15.66 -2.40 6.46
C GLN A 95 -15.40 -1.13 7.29
N TYR A 96 -14.85 -1.27 8.49
CA TYR A 96 -14.48 -0.14 9.34
C TYR A 96 -13.43 0.76 8.68
N TYR A 97 -12.36 0.19 8.12
CA TYR A 97 -11.32 0.94 7.42
C TYR A 97 -11.87 1.68 6.21
N GLU A 98 -12.74 1.03 5.43
CA GLU A 98 -13.38 1.63 4.27
C GLU A 98 -14.19 2.88 4.65
N GLN A 99 -15.04 2.78 5.66
CA GLN A 99 -15.85 3.90 6.13
C GLN A 99 -14.97 5.04 6.69
N VAL A 100 -13.95 4.71 7.47
CA VAL A 100 -13.05 5.72 8.06
C VAL A 100 -12.24 6.44 6.98
N ILE A 101 -11.63 5.72 6.04
CA ILE A 101 -10.86 6.31 4.95
C ILE A 101 -11.74 7.19 4.06
N LYS A 102 -12.94 6.71 3.74
CA LYS A 102 -13.91 7.51 2.98
C LYS A 102 -14.27 8.80 3.71
N ALA A 103 -14.61 8.72 4.99
CA ALA A 103 -14.92 9.90 5.81
C ALA A 103 -13.74 10.87 5.94
N MET A 104 -12.51 10.37 6.06
CA MET A 104 -11.30 11.20 6.10
C MET A 104 -11.11 11.97 4.78
N LEU A 105 -11.29 11.31 3.63
CA LEU A 105 -11.15 11.94 2.32
C LEU A 105 -12.29 12.93 2.03
N GLU A 106 -13.52 12.60 2.43
CA GLU A 106 -14.66 13.54 2.38
C GLU A 106 -14.40 14.78 3.25
N SER A 107 -13.84 14.60 4.45
CA SER A 107 -13.46 15.71 5.32
C SER A 107 -12.33 16.57 4.75
N ILE A 108 -11.42 16.01 3.95
CA ILE A 108 -10.38 16.77 3.24
C ILE A 108 -10.98 17.54 2.04
N GLY A 109 -12.16 17.13 1.56
CA GLY A 109 -12.87 17.76 0.46
C GLY A 109 -12.31 17.40 -0.91
N VAL A 110 -11.99 16.12 -1.15
CA VAL A 110 -11.56 15.62 -2.46
C VAL A 110 -12.65 14.82 -3.17
N PRO A 111 -12.72 14.89 -4.51
CA PRO A 111 -13.62 14.06 -5.28
C PRO A 111 -13.16 12.59 -5.22
N LEU A 112 -14.11 11.67 -5.05
CA LEU A 112 -13.86 10.24 -4.88
C LEU A 112 -14.26 9.40 -6.10
N ASP A 113 -14.57 10.03 -7.22
CA ASP A 113 -15.01 9.40 -8.47
C ASP A 113 -13.95 8.45 -9.06
N LYS A 114 -12.68 8.75 -8.84
CA LYS A 114 -11.54 7.93 -9.26
C LYS A 114 -10.92 7.09 -8.14
N LEU A 115 -11.59 7.00 -6.98
CA LEU A 115 -11.17 6.15 -5.87
C LEU A 115 -11.83 4.77 -5.97
N LYS A 116 -11.01 3.72 -5.95
CA LYS A 116 -11.46 2.33 -5.92
C LYS A 116 -10.99 1.65 -4.64
N PHE A 117 -11.89 0.92 -4.00
CA PHE A 117 -11.56 0.00 -2.91
C PHE A 117 -11.47 -1.43 -3.46
N VAL A 118 -10.45 -2.17 -3.03
CA VAL A 118 -10.25 -3.58 -3.36
C VAL A 118 -9.81 -4.31 -2.10
N LYS A 119 -10.34 -5.51 -1.87
CA LYS A 119 -9.89 -6.39 -0.79
C LYS A 119 -8.89 -7.41 -1.35
N GLY A 120 -7.84 -7.73 -0.60
CA GLY A 120 -6.80 -8.66 -1.04
C GLY A 120 -7.37 -10.02 -1.43
N THR A 121 -8.25 -10.57 -0.58
CA THR A 121 -8.92 -11.85 -0.83
C THR A 121 -9.81 -11.88 -2.08
N ASP A 122 -10.16 -10.74 -2.69
CA ASP A 122 -10.93 -10.71 -3.94
C ASP A 122 -10.17 -11.35 -5.11
N TYR A 123 -8.84 -11.36 -5.09
CA TYR A 123 -8.02 -11.89 -6.19
C TYR A 123 -6.78 -12.69 -5.78
N GLN A 124 -6.25 -12.49 -4.56
CA GLN A 124 -4.99 -13.12 -4.13
C GLN A 124 -5.08 -14.64 -3.95
N LEU A 125 -6.30 -15.20 -3.95
CA LEU A 125 -6.54 -16.64 -3.91
C LEU A 125 -6.93 -17.22 -5.29
N SER A 126 -6.91 -16.41 -6.34
CA SER A 126 -7.16 -16.86 -7.70
C SER A 126 -6.05 -17.80 -8.19
N ARG A 127 -6.38 -18.63 -9.17
CA ARG A 127 -5.43 -19.60 -9.76
C ARG A 127 -4.24 -18.88 -10.37
N GLU A 128 -4.50 -17.82 -11.12
CA GLU A 128 -3.50 -17.04 -11.85
C GLU A 128 -2.51 -16.41 -10.87
N TYR A 129 -3.02 -15.72 -9.85
CA TYR A 129 -2.20 -15.10 -8.82
C TYR A 129 -1.36 -16.14 -8.07
N THR A 130 -1.97 -17.26 -7.67
CA THR A 130 -1.28 -18.34 -6.96
C THR A 130 -0.16 -18.97 -7.80
N LEU A 131 -0.35 -19.11 -9.12
CA LEU A 131 0.69 -19.59 -10.02
C LEU A 131 1.88 -18.63 -10.09
N ASP A 132 1.63 -17.32 -10.11
CA ASP A 132 2.70 -16.33 -10.07
C ASP A 132 3.40 -16.26 -8.72
N VAL A 133 2.70 -16.51 -7.61
CA VAL A 133 3.33 -16.71 -6.30
C VAL A 133 4.34 -17.87 -6.36
N TYR A 134 3.96 -19.01 -6.94
CA TYR A 134 4.88 -20.14 -7.09
C TYR A 134 6.05 -19.82 -8.02
N ARG A 135 5.81 -19.16 -9.16
CA ARG A 135 6.90 -18.72 -10.05
C ARG A 135 7.86 -17.78 -9.34
N LEU A 136 7.34 -16.80 -8.61
CA LEU A 136 8.15 -15.86 -7.84
C LEU A 136 8.97 -16.59 -6.76
N SER A 137 8.36 -17.55 -6.06
CA SER A 137 9.04 -18.39 -5.06
C SER A 137 10.18 -19.23 -5.63
N SER A 138 10.16 -19.54 -6.92
CA SER A 138 11.23 -20.28 -7.61
C SER A 138 12.43 -19.40 -7.98
N MET A 139 12.31 -18.07 -7.85
CA MET A 139 13.34 -17.10 -8.24
C MET A 139 13.85 -16.26 -7.07
N VAL A 140 12.97 -15.90 -6.14
CA VAL A 140 13.32 -15.10 -4.96
C VAL A 140 14.02 -15.98 -3.94
N THR A 141 15.25 -15.61 -3.57
CA THR A 141 15.99 -16.31 -2.51
C THR A 141 15.38 -16.00 -1.14
N GLU A 142 15.51 -16.95 -0.20
CA GLU A 142 15.11 -16.74 1.20
C GLU A 142 15.77 -15.47 1.79
N HIS A 143 17.05 -15.26 1.49
CA HIS A 143 17.80 -14.10 1.92
C HIS A 143 17.16 -12.79 1.42
N ASP A 144 16.79 -12.72 0.14
CA ASP A 144 16.21 -11.52 -0.45
C ASP A 144 14.80 -11.24 0.12
N ALA A 145 13.97 -12.27 0.28
CA ALA A 145 12.66 -12.16 0.91
C ALA A 145 12.76 -11.64 2.36
N LYS A 146 13.64 -12.26 3.16
CA LYS A 146 13.88 -11.84 4.55
C LYS A 146 14.40 -10.41 4.65
N LYS A 147 15.34 -10.05 3.77
CA LYS A 147 15.89 -8.68 3.70
C LYS A 147 14.80 -7.67 3.34
N ALA A 148 13.94 -8.00 2.39
CA ALA A 148 12.87 -7.10 1.93
C ALA A 148 11.82 -6.84 3.01
N GLY A 149 11.42 -7.87 3.76
CA GLY A 149 10.42 -7.75 4.82
C GLY A 149 10.95 -7.20 6.15
N ALA A 150 12.25 -6.93 6.29
CA ALA A 150 12.89 -6.66 7.59
C ALA A 150 12.35 -5.45 8.38
N GLU A 151 11.81 -4.45 7.69
CA GLU A 151 11.28 -3.21 8.31
C GLU A 151 9.74 -3.21 8.41
N VAL A 152 9.08 -4.21 7.83
CA VAL A 152 7.64 -4.20 7.57
C VAL A 152 6.97 -5.36 8.30
N VAL A 153 7.52 -6.56 8.13
CA VAL A 153 7.03 -7.79 8.76
C VAL A 153 7.49 -7.81 10.21
N LYS A 154 6.60 -8.21 11.11
CA LYS A 154 6.92 -8.34 12.53
C LYS A 154 8.07 -9.33 12.75
N GLN A 155 9.15 -8.84 13.37
CA GLN A 155 10.30 -9.67 13.72
C GLN A 155 9.99 -10.50 14.98
N VAL A 156 10.17 -11.82 14.90
CA VAL A 156 9.95 -12.78 15.98
C VAL A 156 11.15 -13.73 16.09
N GLU A 157 11.33 -14.35 17.26
CA GLU A 157 12.46 -15.26 17.55
C GLU A 157 12.52 -16.46 16.59
N HIS A 158 11.36 -16.96 16.18
CA HIS A 158 11.21 -18.03 15.20
C HIS A 158 10.36 -17.55 14.03
N PRO A 159 10.96 -16.90 13.01
CA PRO A 159 10.23 -16.36 11.87
C PRO A 159 9.43 -17.43 11.13
N LEU A 160 8.19 -17.10 10.82
CA LEU A 160 7.29 -17.98 10.06
C LEU A 160 7.52 -17.82 8.56
N LEU A 161 7.16 -18.85 7.80
CA LEU A 161 7.20 -18.82 6.33
C LEU A 161 6.33 -17.69 5.75
N SER A 162 5.23 -17.33 6.41
CA SER A 162 4.35 -16.24 5.99
C SER A 162 5.10 -14.92 5.81
N GLY A 163 6.07 -14.63 6.68
CA GLY A 163 6.90 -13.43 6.60
C GLY A 163 7.82 -13.38 5.37
N LEU A 164 8.18 -14.55 4.81
CA LEU A 164 8.97 -14.64 3.58
C LEU A 164 8.10 -14.50 2.33
N LEU A 165 6.82 -14.88 2.40
CA LEU A 165 5.89 -14.71 1.28
C LEU A 165 5.43 -13.26 1.12
N TYR A 166 5.31 -12.52 2.23
CA TYR A 166 4.75 -11.17 2.28
C TYR A 166 5.31 -10.22 1.20
N PRO A 167 6.64 -10.03 1.03
CA PRO A 167 7.15 -9.07 0.05
C PRO A 167 6.81 -9.45 -1.39
N GLY A 168 6.74 -10.75 -1.68
CA GLY A 168 6.39 -11.25 -3.00
C GLY A 168 4.92 -11.05 -3.34
N LEU A 169 4.03 -11.23 -2.37
CA LEU A 169 2.60 -10.93 -2.52
C LEU A 169 2.39 -9.45 -2.83
N GLN A 170 3.00 -8.56 -2.03
CA GLN A 170 2.90 -7.11 -2.25
C GLN A 170 3.47 -6.69 -3.63
N ALA A 171 4.52 -7.35 -4.13
CA ALA A 171 5.03 -7.09 -5.47
C ALA A 171 4.01 -7.50 -6.55
N LEU A 172 3.37 -8.67 -6.42
CA LEU A 172 2.37 -9.14 -7.40
C LEU A 172 1.10 -8.27 -7.39
N ASP A 173 0.74 -7.67 -6.27
CA ASP A 173 -0.38 -6.74 -6.19
C ASP A 173 -0.26 -5.58 -7.21
N GLU A 174 0.95 -5.11 -7.52
CA GLU A 174 1.17 -4.09 -8.56
C GLU A 174 0.64 -4.50 -9.94
N GLU A 175 0.88 -5.76 -10.31
CA GLU A 175 0.45 -6.31 -11.60
C GLU A 175 -1.05 -6.57 -11.61
N TYR A 176 -1.56 -7.23 -10.58
CA TYR A 176 -2.96 -7.67 -10.53
C TYR A 176 -3.94 -6.51 -10.31
N LEU A 177 -3.49 -5.43 -9.66
CA LEU A 177 -4.24 -4.17 -9.59
C LEU A 177 -4.09 -3.30 -10.85
N LYS A 178 -3.19 -3.68 -11.78
CA LYS A 178 -2.94 -3.00 -13.06
C LYS A 178 -2.58 -1.53 -12.89
N VAL A 179 -1.65 -1.26 -11.97
CA VAL A 179 -1.20 0.10 -11.66
C VAL A 179 0.13 0.44 -12.31
N ASP A 180 0.37 1.75 -12.43
CA ASP A 180 1.64 2.32 -12.85
C ASP A 180 2.57 2.58 -11.66
N ALA A 181 1.99 2.83 -10.48
CA ALA A 181 2.71 3.24 -9.30
C ALA A 181 2.18 2.63 -7.99
N GLN A 182 3.08 2.41 -7.04
CA GLN A 182 2.75 2.14 -5.66
C GLN A 182 3.16 3.31 -4.76
N PHE A 183 2.27 3.69 -3.84
CA PHE A 183 2.54 4.65 -2.78
C PHE A 183 2.62 3.93 -1.43
N GLY A 184 3.57 4.35 -0.59
CA GLY A 184 3.72 3.89 0.80
C GLY A 184 4.74 4.71 1.58
N GLY A 185 5.07 4.27 2.80
CA GLY A 185 6.13 4.89 3.60
C GLY A 185 7.53 4.48 3.12
N VAL A 186 8.54 5.22 3.56
CA VAL A 186 9.95 4.87 3.26
C VAL A 186 10.41 3.56 3.93
N ASP A 187 9.70 3.09 4.96
CA ASP A 187 9.85 1.76 5.54
C ASP A 187 9.55 0.62 4.53
N GLN A 188 8.69 0.90 3.53
CA GLN A 188 8.36 -0.05 2.46
C GLN A 188 9.44 -0.13 1.37
N ARG A 189 10.47 0.72 1.40
CA ARG A 189 11.47 0.87 0.32
C ARG A 189 12.10 -0.46 -0.09
N LYS A 190 12.40 -1.34 0.87
CA LYS A 190 13.03 -2.63 0.56
C LYS A 190 12.10 -3.57 -0.20
N ILE A 191 10.80 -3.55 0.10
CA ILE A 191 9.79 -4.30 -0.66
C ILE A 191 9.65 -3.72 -2.07
N PHE A 192 9.58 -2.39 -2.20
CA PHE A 192 9.52 -1.71 -3.50
C PHE A 192 10.71 -2.08 -4.39
N THR A 193 11.93 -2.07 -3.86
CA THR A 193 13.11 -2.50 -4.63
C THR A 193 13.12 -3.99 -4.96
N LEU A 194 12.46 -4.84 -4.16
CA LEU A 194 12.26 -6.25 -4.49
C LEU A 194 11.31 -6.39 -5.68
N ALA A 195 10.20 -5.63 -5.69
CA ALA A 195 9.26 -5.62 -6.81
C ALA A 195 9.95 -5.16 -8.12
N GLU A 196 10.73 -4.06 -8.08
CA GLU A 196 11.50 -3.60 -9.26
C GLU A 196 12.47 -4.64 -9.80
N LYS A 197 13.06 -5.45 -8.91
CA LYS A 197 14.02 -6.49 -9.28
C LYS A 197 13.34 -7.71 -9.92
N TYR A 198 12.23 -8.19 -9.34
CA TYR A 198 11.69 -9.52 -9.67
C TYR A 198 10.46 -9.52 -10.57
N LEU A 199 9.65 -8.45 -10.62
CA LEU A 199 8.54 -8.37 -11.56
C LEU A 199 8.98 -8.53 -13.03
N PRO A 200 10.10 -7.93 -13.48
CA PRO A 200 10.62 -8.15 -14.84
C PRO A 200 10.96 -9.62 -15.15
N SER A 201 11.36 -10.41 -14.15
CA SER A 201 11.65 -11.85 -14.34
C SER A 201 10.39 -12.68 -14.59
N LEU A 202 9.21 -12.17 -14.22
CA LEU A 202 7.91 -12.74 -14.57
C LEU A 202 7.37 -12.19 -15.91
N GLY A 203 8.08 -11.27 -16.56
CA GLY A 203 7.63 -10.57 -17.76
C GLY A 203 6.73 -9.36 -17.46
N TYR A 204 6.63 -8.94 -16.20
CA TYR A 204 5.85 -7.79 -15.78
C TYR A 204 6.67 -6.51 -15.75
N THR A 205 6.00 -5.37 -15.92
CA THR A 205 6.67 -4.07 -15.97
C THR A 205 7.09 -3.63 -14.55
N LYS A 206 8.21 -2.93 -14.40
CA LYS A 206 8.55 -2.28 -13.12
C LYS A 206 7.62 -1.07 -12.87
N ARG A 207 7.20 -0.84 -11.63
CA ARG A 207 6.34 0.30 -11.28
C ARG A 207 7.13 1.47 -10.71
N ILE A 208 6.48 2.63 -10.69
CA ILE A 208 6.94 3.83 -9.99
C ILE A 208 6.68 3.65 -8.50
N HIS A 209 7.63 4.02 -7.65
CA HIS A 209 7.47 3.96 -6.20
C HIS A 209 7.54 5.34 -5.57
N MET A 210 6.53 5.69 -4.78
CA MET A 210 6.39 6.99 -4.12
C MET A 210 6.41 6.79 -2.62
N MET A 211 7.38 7.38 -1.93
CA MET A 211 7.62 7.14 -0.51
C MET A 211 7.41 8.39 0.33
N ASN A 212 6.45 8.36 1.26
CA ASN A 212 6.32 9.42 2.26
C ASN A 212 7.36 9.26 3.38
N PRO A 213 7.81 10.37 4.00
CA PRO A 213 8.66 10.29 5.17
C PRO A 213 7.93 9.64 6.35
N MET A 214 8.71 9.04 7.26
CA MET A 214 8.20 8.63 8.56
C MET A 214 7.90 9.87 9.40
N VAL A 215 6.62 10.10 9.72
CA VAL A 215 6.20 11.22 10.55
C VAL A 215 6.19 10.78 12.02
N PRO A 216 6.91 11.47 12.93
CA PRO A 216 6.87 11.17 14.35
C PRO A 216 5.46 11.28 14.94
N GLY A 217 5.24 10.55 16.03
CA GLY A 217 4.09 10.67 16.92
C GLY A 217 3.64 12.10 17.13
N LEU A 218 2.35 12.40 16.92
CA LEU A 218 1.76 13.64 17.47
C LEU A 218 1.93 13.71 19.00
N THR A 219 2.13 12.56 19.65
CA THR A 219 2.44 12.40 21.07
C THR A 219 3.90 11.99 21.38
N GLY A 220 4.81 11.99 20.39
CA GLY A 220 6.27 11.84 20.60
C GLY A 220 6.90 10.44 20.47
N GLY A 221 6.17 9.41 19.99
CA GLY A 221 6.70 8.04 19.74
C GLY A 221 6.75 7.62 18.26
N LYS A 222 7.25 6.40 17.97
CA LYS A 222 7.00 5.76 16.65
C LYS A 222 5.52 5.39 16.60
N MET A 223 4.80 5.84 15.56
CA MET A 223 3.36 5.62 15.45
C MET A 223 3.08 4.43 14.53
N SER A 224 2.62 3.32 15.10
CA SER A 224 2.07 2.18 14.36
C SER A 224 0.64 1.91 14.81
N SER A 225 -0.28 1.69 13.87
CA SER A 225 -1.65 1.25 14.20
C SER A 225 -1.69 -0.12 14.89
N SER A 226 -0.56 -0.84 14.91
CA SER A 226 -0.40 -2.13 15.58
C SER A 226 -0.06 -2.02 17.08
N GLU A 227 0.10 -0.81 17.63
CA GLU A 227 0.31 -0.61 19.07
C GLU A 227 -1.04 -0.62 19.82
N GLU A 228 -1.14 -1.44 20.87
CA GLU A 228 -2.33 -1.54 21.73
C GLU A 228 -2.60 -0.20 22.43
N VAL A 229 -3.53 0.60 21.90
CA VAL A 229 -4.21 1.61 22.70
C VAL A 229 -5.32 0.90 23.45
N LEU A 230 -5.15 0.79 24.77
CA LEU A 230 -6.06 0.26 25.79
C LEU A 230 -7.46 -0.13 25.24
N ASP A 231 -7.68 -1.43 25.11
CA ASP A 231 -8.90 -2.02 24.58
C ASP A 231 -10.09 -1.78 25.52
N LEU A 232 -10.81 -0.67 25.31
CA LEU A 232 -12.05 -0.33 26.04
C LEU A 232 -13.23 -1.27 25.69
N LEU A 233 -13.02 -2.24 24.79
CA LEU A 233 -14.02 -3.24 24.38
C LEU A 233 -13.83 -4.61 25.05
N LYS A 234 -12.97 -4.72 26.07
CA LYS A 234 -13.05 -5.85 27.00
C LYS A 234 -14.24 -5.65 27.93
N GLY A 235 -15.41 -6.01 27.41
CA GLY A 235 -16.62 -6.19 28.20
C GLY A 235 -16.39 -7.23 29.31
N HIS A 236 -17.02 -6.96 30.46
CA HIS A 236 -17.10 -7.82 31.63
C HIS A 236 -17.58 -9.24 31.31
#